data_AF-A0A7G2C5U5-F1
#
_entry.id   AF-A0A7G2C5U5-F1
#
_cell.length_a   1.000
_cell.length_b   1.000
_cell.length_c   1.000
_cell.angle_alpha   90.00
_cell.angle_beta   90.00
_cell.angle_gamma   90.00
#
_symmetry.space_group_name_H-M   'P 1'
#
loop_
_entity.id
_entity.type
_entity.pdbx_description
1 polymer ?
#
loop_
_entity_poly.entity_id
_entity_poly.type
_entity_poly.pdbx_seq_one_letter_code
_entity_poly.pdbx_strand_id
1 'polypeptide(L)'
;MFKKLADNFIKGRSLKYLLAGEPYSPFGEDFGMTIVPNYLSDDEMLSLRRGYVDVYTRNSASIRVSDGRFQLPPIPPSSFMGLVERMEQDQIVPKNWLNNQTANLYEPGDFIRAHIDNLFVYDDIFVIVCLGSNALMRLVHVQNGEEIDVVLPNNSVYVLSGPARYVYFHMVLPVETQRFSLVFRRSILNSDGGFRPVTTPVGDLMPYRSTQILNTLYSKQIGGVRVSINDDFLENESLGAFDTSQWVKRLHPLKDWSLLRQLDEDEARLHELRDKKFLDVDFDWRIKELREYYKAMEATLNKTYDPFN
;
A
#
# COMPACT_ATOMS: atom_id res chain seq x y z
N MET A 1 -9.67 -27.99 16.93
CA MET A 1 -8.36 -27.59 17.50
C MET A 1 -7.20 -28.46 16.98
N PHE A 2 -7.20 -29.79 17.22
CA PHE A 2 -6.11 -30.69 16.77
C PHE A 2 -5.85 -30.71 15.25
N LYS A 3 -6.90 -30.78 14.42
CA LYS A 3 -6.75 -30.78 12.95
C LYS A 3 -6.07 -29.51 12.42
N LYS A 4 -6.45 -28.35 12.96
CA LYS A 4 -5.88 -27.04 12.60
C LYS A 4 -4.41 -26.88 13.03
N LEU A 5 -4.08 -27.37 14.22
CA LEU A 5 -2.69 -27.43 14.70
C LEU A 5 -1.83 -28.32 13.81
N ALA A 6 -2.33 -29.50 13.42
CA ALA A 6 -1.66 -30.39 12.49
C ALA A 6 -1.48 -29.76 11.10
N ASP A 7 -2.52 -29.12 10.55
CA ASP A 7 -2.46 -28.46 9.24
C ASP A 7 -1.45 -27.30 9.22
N ASN A 8 -1.39 -26.50 10.28
CA ASN A 8 -0.43 -25.41 10.39
C ASN A 8 1.01 -25.90 10.59
N PHE A 9 1.20 -27.01 11.31
CA PHE A 9 2.50 -27.64 11.48
C PHE A 9 3.00 -28.24 10.15
N ILE A 10 2.12 -28.88 9.38
CA ILE A 10 2.41 -29.38 8.02
C ILE A 10 2.78 -28.21 7.09
N LYS A 11 2.11 -27.06 7.23
CA LYS A 11 2.40 -25.83 6.47
C LYS A 11 3.64 -25.07 6.96
N GLY A 12 4.30 -25.53 8.03
CA GLY A 12 5.52 -24.91 8.56
C GLY A 12 5.32 -23.55 9.23
N ARG A 13 4.09 -23.20 9.62
CA ARG A 13 3.76 -21.91 10.22
C ARG A 13 4.37 -21.75 11.62
N SER A 14 4.69 -20.52 12.00
CA SER A 14 5.33 -20.19 13.27
C SER A 14 4.39 -20.45 14.46
N LEU A 15 4.97 -20.77 15.62
CA LEU A 15 4.20 -20.89 16.86
C LEU A 15 3.54 -19.55 17.24
N LYS A 16 4.21 -18.43 16.98
CA LYS A 16 3.66 -17.09 17.24
C LYS A 16 2.38 -16.84 16.43
N TYR A 17 2.30 -17.30 15.19
CA TYR A 17 1.07 -17.22 14.39
C TYR A 17 -0.07 -18.08 14.93
N LEU A 18 0.24 -19.25 15.51
CA LEU A 18 -0.78 -20.09 16.16
C LEU A 18 -1.38 -19.45 17.41
N LEU A 19 -0.64 -18.54 18.05
CA LEU A 19 -1.07 -17.76 19.21
C LEU A 19 -1.71 -16.42 18.82
N ALA A 20 -1.57 -16.01 17.56
CA ALA A 20 -2.24 -14.83 17.03
C ALA A 20 -3.75 -15.07 16.95
N GLY A 21 -4.50 -13.98 16.81
CA GLY A 21 -5.93 -14.08 16.53
C GLY A 21 -6.19 -14.60 15.12
N GLU A 22 -7.38 -15.15 14.92
CA GLU A 22 -7.78 -15.75 13.64
C GLU A 22 -7.76 -14.72 12.51
N PRO A 23 -7.05 -15.00 11.40
CA PRO A 23 -7.13 -14.16 10.22
C PRO A 23 -8.57 -14.08 9.71
N TYR A 24 -8.99 -12.88 9.31
CA TYR A 24 -10.31 -12.67 8.72
C TYR A 24 -10.26 -11.65 7.59
N SER A 25 -11.19 -11.78 6.65
CA SER A 25 -11.38 -10.86 5.54
C SER A 25 -12.66 -10.06 5.77
N PRO A 26 -12.58 -8.81 6.25
CA PRO A 26 -13.74 -8.05 6.74
C PRO A 26 -14.83 -7.82 5.67
N PHE A 27 -14.46 -7.91 4.40
CA PHE A 27 -15.35 -7.67 3.26
C PHE A 27 -15.42 -8.87 2.30
N GLY A 28 -15.08 -10.06 2.79
CA GLY A 28 -14.99 -11.29 1.98
C GLY A 28 -13.60 -11.49 1.37
N GLU A 29 -13.29 -12.74 0.99
CA GLU A 29 -11.96 -13.14 0.51
C GLU A 29 -11.59 -12.45 -0.82
N ASP A 30 -12.57 -12.28 -1.72
CA ASP A 30 -12.37 -11.68 -3.04
C ASP A 30 -12.11 -10.17 -2.99
N PHE A 31 -12.42 -9.50 -1.87
CA PHE A 31 -12.15 -8.07 -1.70
C PHE A 31 -10.65 -7.79 -1.68
N GLY A 32 -9.83 -8.76 -1.25
CA GLY A 32 -8.38 -8.61 -1.16
C GLY A 32 -7.92 -7.82 0.07
N MET A 33 -8.67 -7.88 1.17
CA MET A 33 -8.23 -7.39 2.48
C MET A 33 -8.27 -8.52 3.50
N THR A 34 -7.17 -8.72 4.22
CA THR A 34 -7.07 -9.70 5.31
C THR A 34 -6.39 -9.08 6.51
N ILE A 35 -6.96 -9.26 7.69
CA ILE A 35 -6.40 -8.79 8.97
C ILE A 35 -6.01 -10.01 9.80
N VAL A 36 -4.79 -10.00 10.33
CA VAL A 36 -4.30 -10.95 11.33
C VAL A 36 -4.12 -10.20 12.66
N PRO A 37 -5.12 -10.27 13.57
CA PRO A 37 -5.05 -9.57 14.85
C PRO A 37 -4.07 -10.26 15.82
N ASN A 38 -3.52 -9.50 16.77
CA ASN A 38 -2.55 -9.99 17.76
C ASN A 38 -1.37 -10.74 17.14
N TYR A 39 -0.91 -10.31 15.96
CA TYR A 39 0.11 -11.03 15.20
C TYR A 39 1.50 -10.82 15.79
N LEU A 40 1.82 -9.64 16.31
CA LEU A 40 3.16 -9.32 16.80
C LEU A 40 3.34 -9.86 18.22
N SER A 41 4.54 -10.39 18.45
CA SER A 41 5.01 -10.77 19.77
C SER A 41 5.70 -9.60 20.47
N ASP A 42 5.84 -9.69 21.80
CA ASP A 42 6.47 -8.64 22.61
C ASP A 42 7.90 -8.31 22.15
N ASP A 43 8.70 -9.31 21.79
CA ASP A 43 10.06 -9.10 21.31
C ASP A 43 10.10 -8.36 19.96
N GLU A 44 9.17 -8.64 19.05
CA GLU A 44 9.05 -7.94 17.77
C GLU A 44 8.55 -6.51 17.96
N MET A 45 7.54 -6.31 18.82
CA MET A 45 7.06 -4.96 19.15
C MET A 45 8.20 -4.12 19.76
N LEU A 46 9.02 -4.70 20.64
CA LEU A 46 10.20 -4.05 21.20
C LEU A 46 11.25 -3.76 20.13
N SER A 47 11.49 -4.68 19.20
CA SER A 47 12.46 -4.51 18.11
C SER A 47 12.05 -3.38 17.16
N LEU A 48 10.79 -3.36 16.73
CA LEU A 48 10.20 -2.30 15.92
C LEU A 48 10.26 -0.95 16.65
N ARG A 49 9.91 -0.94 17.94
CA ARG A 49 9.98 0.27 18.78
C ARG A 49 11.37 0.85 18.86
N ARG A 50 12.39 0.02 19.10
CA ARG A 50 13.79 0.49 19.07
C ARG A 50 14.14 1.08 17.71
N GLY A 51 13.73 0.43 16.63
CA GLY A 51 13.99 0.90 15.26
C GLY A 51 13.46 2.31 14.98
N TYR A 52 12.16 2.55 15.22
CA TYR A 52 11.59 3.86 14.96
C TYR A 52 12.02 4.92 15.99
N VAL A 53 12.24 4.55 17.27
CA VAL A 53 12.76 5.47 18.29
C VAL A 53 14.18 5.92 17.95
N ASP A 54 15.04 5.02 17.49
CA ASP A 54 16.39 5.36 17.04
C ASP A 54 16.36 6.36 15.90
N VAL A 55 15.50 6.16 14.90
CA VAL A 55 15.33 7.11 13.80
C VAL A 55 14.79 8.45 14.31
N TYR A 56 13.78 8.42 15.17
CA TYR A 56 13.13 9.60 15.73
C TYR A 56 14.09 10.44 16.59
N THR A 57 14.85 9.81 17.48
CA THR A 57 15.73 10.50 18.45
C THR A 57 17.04 11.02 17.85
N ARG A 58 17.47 10.51 16.70
CA ARG A 58 18.71 10.94 16.02
C ARG A 58 18.57 12.23 15.21
N ASN A 59 17.49 13.00 15.38
CA ASN A 59 17.15 14.13 14.49
C ASN A 59 17.21 13.74 13.01
N SER A 60 16.80 12.51 12.67
CA SER A 60 16.76 12.07 11.28
C SER A 60 15.76 12.94 10.50
N ALA A 61 15.98 13.09 9.19
CA ALA A 61 15.15 13.90 8.31
C ALA A 61 13.74 13.29 8.15
N SER A 62 12.90 13.41 9.18
CA SER A 62 11.47 13.09 9.10
C SER A 62 10.73 14.25 8.46
N ILE A 63 9.78 13.92 7.59
CA ILE A 63 8.97 14.91 6.90
C ILE A 63 7.58 14.86 7.53
N ARG A 64 7.15 15.99 8.11
CA ARG A 64 5.74 16.20 8.45
C ARG A 64 5.01 16.53 7.15
N VAL A 65 4.14 15.64 6.72
CA VAL A 65 3.36 15.77 5.49
C VAL A 65 2.06 16.53 5.75
N SER A 66 1.35 16.92 4.69
CA SER A 66 0.18 17.81 4.76
C SER A 66 -1.05 17.24 5.48
N ASP A 67 -1.01 15.96 5.84
CA ASP A 67 -1.98 15.22 6.66
C ASP A 67 -1.51 15.03 8.12
N GLY A 68 -0.43 15.72 8.52
CA GLY A 68 0.06 15.83 9.89
C GLY A 68 1.02 14.73 10.32
N ARG A 69 0.93 13.52 9.72
CA ARG A 69 1.78 12.38 10.09
C ARG A 69 3.26 12.65 9.82
N PHE A 70 4.11 11.99 10.58
CA PHE A 70 5.54 11.94 10.32
C PHE A 70 5.84 10.74 9.42
N GLN A 71 6.25 11.01 8.18
CA GLN A 71 6.89 9.99 7.37
C GLN A 71 8.34 9.86 7.85
N LEU A 72 8.63 8.73 8.48
CA LEU A 72 9.95 8.47 9.01
C LEU A 72 10.89 8.03 7.87
N PRO A 73 12.18 8.39 7.95
CA PRO A 73 13.21 7.73 7.16
C PRO A 73 13.13 6.20 7.31
N PRO A 74 13.68 5.45 6.34
CA PRO A 74 13.79 4.01 6.45
C PRO A 74 14.31 3.56 7.81
N ILE A 75 13.53 2.76 8.54
CA ILE A 75 13.99 2.21 9.82
C ILE A 75 15.03 1.10 9.57
N PRO A 76 15.91 0.78 10.53
CA PRO A 76 16.94 -0.24 10.32
C PRO A 76 16.36 -1.62 9.98
N PRO A 77 16.87 -2.34 8.97
CA PRO A 77 16.42 -3.70 8.64
C PRO A 77 16.49 -4.67 9.84
N SER A 78 17.49 -4.53 10.70
CA SER A 78 17.60 -5.33 11.93
C SER A 78 16.38 -5.23 12.84
N SER A 79 15.61 -4.14 12.77
CA SER A 79 14.42 -3.94 13.58
C SER A 79 13.21 -4.75 13.11
N PHE A 80 13.14 -5.12 11.83
CA PHE A 80 11.95 -5.73 11.23
C PHE A 80 12.19 -6.98 10.37
N MET A 81 13.43 -7.30 9.99
CA MET A 81 13.69 -8.41 9.06
C MET A 81 13.21 -9.77 9.59
N GLY A 82 13.36 -10.02 10.90
CA GLY A 82 12.82 -11.24 11.51
C GLY A 82 11.29 -11.33 11.43
N LEU A 83 10.59 -10.19 11.49
CA LEU A 83 9.14 -10.15 11.29
C LEU A 83 8.78 -10.42 9.82
N VAL A 84 9.54 -9.88 8.87
CA VAL A 84 9.35 -10.16 7.44
C VAL A 84 9.52 -11.65 7.14
N GLU A 85 10.59 -12.25 7.63
CA GLU A 85 10.85 -13.69 7.50
C GLU A 85 9.74 -14.54 8.14
N ARG A 86 9.19 -14.09 9.28
CA ARG A 86 8.06 -14.75 9.92
C ARG A 86 6.77 -14.63 9.08
N MET A 87 6.48 -13.46 8.52
CA MET A 87 5.32 -13.29 7.61
C MET A 87 5.41 -14.19 6.38
N GLU A 88 6.63 -14.41 5.87
CA GLU A 88 6.90 -15.36 4.78
C GLU A 88 6.71 -16.82 5.22
N GLN A 89 7.24 -17.19 6.39
CA GLN A 89 7.04 -18.51 6.99
C GLN A 89 5.55 -18.81 7.22
N ASP A 90 4.81 -17.82 7.72
CA ASP A 90 3.38 -17.94 8.03
C ASP A 90 2.50 -17.93 6.78
N GLN A 91 3.11 -17.67 5.61
CA GLN A 91 2.44 -17.55 4.32
C GLN A 91 1.44 -16.39 4.29
N ILE A 92 1.71 -15.32 5.03
CA ILE A 92 1.01 -14.03 4.90
C ILE A 92 1.44 -13.35 3.59
N VAL A 93 2.71 -13.52 3.22
CA VAL A 93 3.27 -13.07 1.95
C VAL A 93 4.10 -14.15 1.29
N PRO A 94 4.28 -14.11 -0.04
CA PRO A 94 5.22 -14.99 -0.72
C PRO A 94 6.65 -14.72 -0.25
N LYS A 95 7.44 -15.79 -0.17
CA LYS A 95 8.85 -15.73 0.22
C LYS A 95 9.64 -14.81 -0.74
N ASN A 96 10.49 -13.95 -0.17
CA ASN A 96 11.33 -12.99 -0.89
C ASN A 96 10.56 -11.96 -1.72
N TRP A 97 9.25 -11.79 -1.50
CA TRP A 97 8.43 -10.86 -2.27
C TRP A 97 8.71 -9.41 -1.90
N LEU A 98 8.72 -9.11 -0.60
CA LEU A 98 8.85 -7.76 -0.07
C LEU A 98 10.30 -7.29 -0.16
N ASN A 99 10.51 -6.07 -0.66
CA ASN A 99 11.84 -5.48 -0.81
C ASN A 99 11.91 -3.98 -0.47
N ASN A 100 10.79 -3.33 -0.19
CA ASN A 100 10.72 -1.91 0.15
C ASN A 100 9.81 -1.67 1.36
N GLN A 101 10.17 -0.69 2.19
CA GLN A 101 9.41 -0.27 3.35
C GLN A 101 9.10 1.23 3.37
N THR A 102 8.05 1.61 4.10
CA THR A 102 7.80 2.99 4.54
C THR A 102 7.22 2.97 5.96
N ALA A 103 7.75 3.83 6.82
CA ALA A 103 7.35 3.94 8.21
C ALA A 103 6.61 5.25 8.46
N ASN A 104 5.48 5.18 9.17
CA ASN A 104 4.66 6.34 9.51
C ASN A 104 4.39 6.36 11.01
N LEU A 105 4.57 7.53 11.61
CA LEU A 105 4.20 7.83 12.98
C LEU A 105 3.08 8.87 12.97
N TYR A 106 2.00 8.57 13.68
CA TYR A 106 0.81 9.40 13.81
C TYR A 106 0.70 9.83 15.27
N GLU A 107 0.62 11.12 15.52
CA GLU A 107 0.19 11.68 16.80
C GLU A 107 -1.35 11.79 16.84
N PRO A 108 -1.95 11.96 18.03
CA PRO A 108 -3.39 12.19 18.14
C PRO A 108 -3.88 13.29 17.19
N GLY A 109 -4.88 12.97 16.37
CA GLY A 109 -5.43 13.85 15.33
C GLY A 109 -4.75 13.76 13.97
N ASP A 110 -3.56 13.15 13.85
CA ASP A 110 -2.93 12.90 12.56
C ASP A 110 -3.73 11.84 11.78
N PHE A 111 -3.69 11.95 10.45
CA PHE A 111 -4.43 11.07 9.54
C PHE A 111 -3.60 10.77 8.29
N ILE A 112 -4.14 9.96 7.38
CA ILE A 112 -3.63 9.86 6.02
C ILE A 112 -4.78 10.09 5.05
N ARG A 113 -4.59 10.98 4.08
CA ARG A 113 -5.64 11.31 3.09
C ARG A 113 -5.95 10.12 2.18
N ALA A 114 -7.12 10.17 1.58
CA ALA A 114 -7.54 9.22 0.55
C ALA A 114 -6.54 9.17 -0.60
N HIS A 115 -5.97 7.99 -0.84
CA HIS A 115 -5.07 7.76 -1.95
C HIS A 115 -5.10 6.29 -2.37
N ILE A 116 -4.51 6.03 -3.53
CA ILE A 116 -4.11 4.69 -3.95
C ILE A 116 -2.60 4.73 -4.13
N ASP A 117 -1.92 3.74 -3.58
CA ASP A 117 -0.48 3.58 -3.76
C ASP A 117 -0.14 3.40 -5.24
N ASN A 118 1.02 3.91 -5.64
CA ASN A 118 1.41 3.98 -7.04
C ASN A 118 1.22 2.63 -7.78
N LEU A 119 0.35 2.64 -8.78
CA LEU A 119 -0.08 1.49 -9.58
C LEU A 119 1.02 0.97 -10.52
N PHE A 120 2.05 1.77 -10.77
CA PHE A 120 3.12 1.44 -11.70
C PHE A 120 4.36 0.88 -11.00
N VAL A 121 4.77 1.51 -9.89
CA VAL A 121 6.02 1.22 -9.18
C VAL A 121 5.90 0.02 -8.22
N TYR A 122 4.74 -0.15 -7.60
CA TYR A 122 4.52 -1.20 -6.59
C TYR A 122 3.60 -2.29 -7.12
N ASP A 123 3.85 -3.53 -6.70
CA ASP A 123 3.00 -4.67 -7.09
C ASP A 123 1.75 -4.82 -6.22
N ASP A 124 1.08 -5.96 -6.34
CA ASP A 124 -0.23 -6.22 -5.77
C ASP A 124 -0.24 -6.23 -4.23
N ILE A 125 0.70 -6.94 -3.61
CA ILE A 125 0.64 -7.25 -2.18
C ILE A 125 1.31 -6.16 -1.34
N PHE A 126 0.50 -5.53 -0.49
CA PHE A 126 0.91 -4.59 0.54
C PHE A 126 0.67 -5.21 1.91
N VAL A 127 1.68 -5.18 2.77
CA VAL A 127 1.54 -5.70 4.14
C VAL A 127 1.91 -4.63 5.14
N ILE A 128 0.98 -4.33 6.03
CA ILE A 128 1.09 -3.22 6.96
C ILE A 128 1.03 -3.75 8.38
N VAL A 129 2.06 -3.42 9.15
CA VAL A 129 2.13 -3.68 10.58
C VAL A 129 1.52 -2.51 11.34
N CYS A 130 0.64 -2.79 12.30
CA CYS A 130 -0.03 -1.80 13.15
C CYS A 130 0.46 -1.91 14.61
N LEU A 131 0.95 -0.80 15.17
CA LEU A 131 1.44 -0.73 16.54
C LEU A 131 1.02 0.58 17.22
N GLY A 132 0.85 0.55 18.54
CA GLY A 132 0.56 1.73 19.38
C GLY A 132 -0.92 1.92 19.65
N SER A 133 -1.76 1.92 18.61
CA SER A 133 -3.20 2.12 18.76
C SER A 133 -4.01 1.43 17.67
N ASN A 134 -5.30 1.26 17.94
CA ASN A 134 -6.28 0.99 16.89
C ASN A 134 -6.39 2.23 15.96
N ALA A 135 -6.84 2.01 14.74
CA ALA A 135 -7.23 3.08 13.83
C ALA A 135 -8.47 2.68 13.02
N LEU A 136 -9.21 3.66 12.54
CA LEU A 136 -10.29 3.44 11.57
C LEU A 136 -9.75 3.75 10.18
N MET A 137 -9.78 2.75 9.30
CA MET A 137 -9.48 2.94 7.88
C MET A 137 -10.77 3.00 7.09
N ARG A 138 -10.84 3.96 6.19
CA ARG A 138 -11.93 4.13 5.24
C ARG A 138 -11.46 3.79 3.84
N LEU A 139 -12.27 3.00 3.15
CA LEU A 139 -12.07 2.57 1.78
C LEU A 139 -13.18 3.17 0.92
N VAL A 140 -12.82 3.83 -0.17
CA VAL A 140 -13.77 4.45 -1.10
C VAL A 140 -13.53 3.93 -2.51
N HIS A 141 -14.50 3.23 -3.08
CA HIS A 141 -14.38 2.66 -4.41
C HIS A 141 -14.24 3.76 -5.47
N VAL A 142 -13.28 3.62 -6.39
CA VAL A 142 -12.88 4.69 -7.33
C VAL A 142 -13.94 5.05 -8.37
N GLN A 143 -14.84 4.13 -8.70
CA GLN A 143 -15.90 4.37 -9.68
C GLN A 143 -17.22 4.82 -9.03
N ASN A 144 -17.87 3.96 -8.24
CA ASN A 144 -19.18 4.24 -7.67
C ASN A 144 -19.16 5.10 -6.38
N GLY A 145 -17.99 5.32 -5.76
CA GLY A 145 -17.87 6.06 -4.50
C GLY A 145 -18.49 5.35 -3.30
N GLU A 146 -18.71 4.04 -3.36
CA GLU A 146 -19.06 3.22 -2.20
C GLU A 146 -18.01 3.41 -1.12
N GLU A 147 -18.47 3.60 0.12
CA GLU A 147 -17.63 3.86 1.28
C GLU A 147 -17.84 2.79 2.33
N ILE A 148 -16.74 2.19 2.77
CA ILE A 148 -16.75 1.17 3.82
C ILE A 148 -15.62 1.46 4.81
N ASP A 149 -15.89 1.23 6.09
CA ASP A 149 -14.96 1.47 7.19
C ASP A 149 -14.54 0.14 7.84
N VAL A 150 -13.29 0.07 8.25
CA VAL A 150 -12.70 -1.11 8.92
C VAL A 150 -11.78 -0.68 10.05
N VAL A 151 -11.92 -1.34 11.20
CA VAL A 151 -11.00 -1.15 12.32
C VAL A 151 -9.70 -1.89 12.01
N LEU A 152 -8.60 -1.17 12.09
CA LEU A 152 -7.23 -1.68 12.10
C LEU A 152 -6.79 -1.86 13.54
N PRO A 153 -6.76 -3.09 14.07
CA PRO A 153 -6.40 -3.31 15.46
C PRO A 153 -4.95 -2.94 15.73
N ASN A 154 -4.65 -2.52 16.95
CA ASN A 154 -3.29 -2.52 17.46
C ASN A 154 -2.74 -3.95 17.46
N ASN A 155 -1.42 -4.09 17.40
CA ASN A 155 -0.75 -5.37 17.41
C ASN A 155 -1.24 -6.30 16.28
N SER A 156 -1.45 -5.76 15.09
CA SER A 156 -1.96 -6.54 13.95
C SER A 156 -1.06 -6.39 12.74
N VAL A 157 -1.26 -7.31 11.80
CA VAL A 157 -0.85 -7.13 10.42
C VAL A 157 -2.10 -7.13 9.55
N TYR A 158 -2.18 -6.26 8.57
CA TYR A 158 -3.17 -6.37 7.51
C TYR A 158 -2.51 -6.41 6.14
N VAL A 159 -3.16 -7.12 5.23
CA VAL A 159 -2.76 -7.27 3.84
C VAL A 159 -3.79 -6.58 2.97
N LEU A 160 -3.32 -5.77 2.02
CA LEU A 160 -4.11 -5.29 0.89
C LEU A 160 -3.56 -5.93 -0.38
N SER A 161 -4.44 -6.45 -1.21
CA SER A 161 -4.19 -7.00 -2.54
C SER A 161 -5.47 -6.90 -3.37
N GLY A 162 -5.40 -7.24 -4.64
CA GLY A 162 -6.55 -7.31 -5.53
C GLY A 162 -7.40 -6.04 -5.48
N PRO A 163 -8.74 -6.16 -5.44
CA PRO A 163 -9.64 -5.01 -5.49
C PRO A 163 -9.31 -3.94 -4.44
N ALA A 164 -9.09 -4.31 -3.18
CA ALA A 164 -8.77 -3.38 -2.10
C ALA A 164 -7.55 -2.49 -2.38
N ARG A 165 -6.56 -3.00 -3.12
CA ARG A 165 -5.32 -2.28 -3.46
C ARG A 165 -5.41 -1.48 -4.76
N TYR A 166 -6.31 -1.85 -5.67
CA TYR A 166 -6.37 -1.29 -7.03
C TYR A 166 -7.56 -0.37 -7.29
N VAL A 167 -8.71 -0.63 -6.69
CA VAL A 167 -9.97 0.09 -7.00
C VAL A 167 -10.60 0.76 -5.78
N TYR A 168 -9.92 0.80 -4.64
CA TYR A 168 -10.33 1.56 -3.47
C TYR A 168 -9.27 2.58 -3.08
N PHE A 169 -9.67 3.85 -3.00
CA PHE A 169 -8.94 4.82 -2.21
C PHE A 169 -8.94 4.37 -0.76
N HIS A 170 -7.79 4.34 -0.11
CA HIS A 170 -7.69 4.07 1.31
C HIS A 170 -7.23 5.31 2.07
N MET A 171 -7.76 5.50 3.27
CA MET A 171 -7.39 6.55 4.20
C MET A 171 -7.47 6.04 5.63
N VAL A 172 -6.62 6.55 6.50
CA VAL A 172 -6.72 6.35 7.95
C VAL A 172 -7.29 7.64 8.51
N LEU A 173 -8.45 7.52 9.16
CA LEU A 173 -9.10 8.63 9.83
C LEU A 173 -8.28 9.09 11.05
N PRO A 174 -8.49 10.32 11.56
CA PRO A 174 -7.73 10.87 12.67
C PRO A 174 -7.59 9.88 13.84
N VAL A 175 -6.34 9.58 14.22
CA VAL A 175 -6.07 8.62 15.30
C VAL A 175 -6.30 9.25 16.67
N GLU A 176 -6.82 8.48 17.62
CA GLU A 176 -7.08 8.97 18.98
C GLU A 176 -5.82 8.99 19.86
N THR A 177 -4.91 8.04 19.62
CA THR A 177 -3.66 7.88 20.36
C THR A 177 -2.51 7.63 19.40
N GLN A 178 -1.27 7.78 19.89
CA GLN A 178 -0.09 7.64 19.04
C GLN A 178 -0.05 6.26 18.36
N ARG A 179 0.10 6.27 17.03
CA ARG A 179 0.13 5.07 16.20
C ARG A 179 1.41 5.03 15.39
N PHE A 180 1.97 3.84 15.25
CA PHE A 180 3.03 3.54 14.30
C PHE A 180 2.53 2.52 13.29
N SER A 181 2.81 2.77 12.00
CA SER A 181 2.59 1.77 10.96
C SER A 181 3.84 1.58 10.11
N LEU A 182 4.15 0.32 9.81
CA LEU A 182 5.22 -0.06 8.90
C LEU A 182 4.62 -0.76 7.69
N VAL A 183 4.75 -0.14 6.53
CA VAL A 183 4.24 -0.63 5.25
C VAL A 183 5.35 -1.34 4.52
N PHE A 184 5.12 -2.58 4.11
CA PHE A 184 5.99 -3.38 3.26
C PHE A 184 5.35 -3.66 1.91
N ARG A 185 6.15 -3.63 0.86
CA ARG A 185 5.71 -3.85 -0.52
C ARG A 185 6.84 -4.37 -1.39
N ARG A 186 6.50 -4.84 -2.59
CA ARG A 186 7.44 -5.09 -3.68
C ARG A 186 7.50 -3.87 -4.60
N SER A 187 8.68 -3.28 -4.68
CA SER A 187 9.04 -2.18 -5.58
C SER A 187 9.81 -2.72 -6.77
N ILE A 188 9.54 -2.17 -7.95
CA ILE A 188 10.32 -2.43 -9.16
C ILE A 188 11.62 -1.62 -9.23
N LEU A 189 11.83 -0.64 -8.35
CA LEU A 189 13.03 0.21 -8.29
C LEU A 189 13.68 0.14 -6.91
N ASN A 190 15.01 0.30 -6.89
CA ASN A 190 15.76 0.44 -5.65
C ASN A 190 15.56 1.87 -5.11
N SER A 191 14.47 2.05 -4.38
CA SER A 191 14.05 3.32 -3.79
C SER A 191 14.43 3.41 -2.32
N ASP A 192 14.27 4.61 -1.74
CA ASP A 192 14.45 4.80 -0.31
C ASP A 192 13.56 3.82 0.46
N GLY A 193 14.15 3.14 1.45
CA GLY A 193 13.50 2.06 2.17
C GLY A 193 13.67 0.68 1.53
N GLY A 194 14.42 0.56 0.45
CA GLY A 194 14.88 -0.74 -0.06
C GLY A 194 15.64 -1.53 1.00
N PHE A 195 15.26 -2.79 1.22
CA PHE A 195 15.91 -3.69 2.19
C PHE A 195 16.23 -5.08 1.62
N ARG A 196 15.80 -5.37 0.39
CA ARG A 196 16.24 -6.52 -0.41
C ARG A 196 16.54 -6.09 -1.84
N PRO A 197 17.32 -6.88 -2.60
CA PRO A 197 17.55 -6.62 -4.02
C PRO A 197 16.24 -6.56 -4.82
N VAL A 198 16.26 -5.74 -5.85
CA VAL A 198 15.18 -5.65 -6.84
C VAL A 198 15.45 -6.67 -7.94
N THR A 199 14.44 -7.46 -8.31
CA THR A 199 14.58 -8.61 -9.22
C THR A 199 14.06 -8.34 -10.63
N THR A 200 13.73 -7.09 -10.94
CA THR A 200 13.22 -6.65 -12.26
C THR A 200 14.37 -6.25 -13.19
N PRO A 201 14.11 -6.02 -14.50
CA PRO A 201 15.15 -5.58 -15.44
C PRO A 201 15.87 -4.28 -15.08
N VAL A 202 15.32 -3.50 -14.14
CA VAL A 202 15.89 -2.24 -13.64
C VAL A 202 16.50 -2.38 -12.24
N GLY A 203 16.62 -3.61 -11.72
CA GLY A 203 17.07 -3.87 -10.36
C GLY A 203 18.55 -3.56 -10.11
N ASP A 204 19.39 -3.65 -11.15
CA ASP A 204 20.82 -3.35 -11.09
C ASP A 204 21.14 -1.86 -11.26
N LEU A 205 20.12 -1.00 -11.43
CA LEU A 205 20.34 0.44 -11.53
C LEU A 205 20.92 0.99 -10.22
N MET A 206 21.94 1.84 -10.36
CA MET A 206 22.53 2.54 -9.23
C MET A 206 21.44 3.32 -8.46
N PRO A 207 21.49 3.36 -7.11
CA PRO A 207 20.43 3.99 -6.30
C PRO A 207 20.08 5.41 -6.73
N TYR A 208 21.07 6.27 -7.02
CA TYR A 208 20.80 7.64 -7.45
C TYR A 208 19.98 7.70 -8.75
N ARG A 209 20.22 6.78 -9.69
CA ARG A 209 19.49 6.70 -10.96
C ARG A 209 18.07 6.20 -10.72
N SER A 210 17.91 5.19 -9.86
CA SER A 210 16.60 4.71 -9.41
C SER A 210 15.77 5.83 -8.77
N THR A 211 16.37 6.66 -7.92
CA THR A 211 15.71 7.84 -7.32
C THR A 211 15.31 8.88 -8.37
N GLN A 212 16.18 9.19 -9.33
CA GLN A 212 15.85 10.12 -10.42
C GLN A 212 14.66 9.63 -11.25
N ILE A 213 14.66 8.35 -11.62
CA ILE A 213 13.56 7.73 -12.35
C ILE A 213 12.27 7.81 -11.53
N LEU A 214 12.32 7.42 -10.26
CA LEU A 214 11.15 7.44 -9.38
C LEU A 214 10.56 8.85 -9.27
N ASN A 215 11.39 9.88 -9.08
CA ASN A 215 10.96 11.27 -9.03
C ASN A 215 10.33 11.73 -10.35
N THR A 216 10.89 11.31 -11.49
CA THR A 216 10.30 11.57 -12.80
C THR A 216 8.93 10.91 -12.94
N LEU A 217 8.80 9.63 -12.56
CA LEU A 217 7.51 8.92 -12.60
C LEU A 217 6.46 9.62 -11.72
N TYR A 218 6.81 9.98 -10.49
CA TYR A 218 5.90 10.66 -9.56
C TYR A 218 5.52 12.07 -10.03
N SER A 219 6.48 12.88 -10.45
CA SER A 219 6.20 14.24 -10.94
C SER A 219 5.33 14.27 -12.20
N LYS A 220 5.35 13.18 -12.99
CA LYS A 220 4.53 13.00 -14.19
C LYS A 220 3.28 12.14 -13.93
N GLN A 221 3.01 11.83 -12.67
CA GLN A 221 1.87 11.06 -12.20
C GLN A 221 1.71 9.71 -12.94
N ILE A 222 2.83 9.05 -13.27
CA ILE A 222 2.82 7.69 -13.82
C ILE A 222 2.43 6.73 -12.69
N GLY A 223 1.40 5.91 -12.90
CA GLY A 223 0.83 5.03 -11.88
C GLY A 223 0.12 5.77 -10.75
N GLY A 224 -0.01 7.09 -10.82
CA GLY A 224 -0.82 7.86 -9.88
C GLY A 224 -2.28 7.83 -10.29
N VAL A 225 -3.19 7.77 -9.32
CA VAL A 225 -4.61 7.96 -9.60
C VAL A 225 -4.83 9.43 -9.95
N ARG A 226 -5.11 9.69 -11.22
CA ARG A 226 -5.16 11.04 -11.79
C ARG A 226 -6.48 11.71 -11.40
N VAL A 227 -6.57 12.20 -10.17
CA VAL A 227 -7.61 13.15 -9.79
C VAL A 227 -7.02 14.55 -9.91
N SER A 228 -7.19 15.18 -11.07
CA SER A 228 -6.94 16.63 -11.17
C SER A 228 -8.20 17.31 -10.64
N ILE A 229 -8.35 17.39 -9.31
CA ILE A 229 -9.35 18.29 -8.75
C ILE A 229 -8.72 19.67 -8.69
N ASN A 230 -9.36 20.66 -9.31
CA ASN A 230 -8.97 22.05 -9.06
C ASN A 230 -9.27 22.36 -7.60
N ASP A 231 -8.30 22.89 -6.84
CA ASP A 231 -8.51 23.28 -5.45
C ASP A 231 -9.67 24.28 -5.34
N ASP A 232 -9.86 25.15 -6.35
CA ASP A 232 -11.01 26.07 -6.44
C ASP A 232 -12.35 25.30 -6.51
N PHE A 233 -12.40 24.12 -7.12
CA PHE A 233 -13.61 23.29 -7.20
C PHE A 233 -13.93 22.66 -5.83
N LEU A 234 -12.90 22.19 -5.10
CA LEU A 234 -13.08 21.64 -3.74
C LEU A 234 -13.60 22.71 -2.78
N GLU A 235 -13.03 23.92 -2.85
CA GLU A 235 -13.43 25.06 -2.02
C GLU A 235 -14.85 25.52 -2.34
N ASN A 236 -15.21 25.66 -3.62
CA ASN A 236 -16.55 26.08 -4.04
C ASN A 236 -17.64 25.07 -3.64
N GLU A 237 -17.32 23.78 -3.62
CA GLU A 237 -18.27 22.72 -3.27
C GLU A 237 -18.26 22.37 -1.77
N SER A 238 -17.46 23.08 -0.96
CA SER A 238 -17.31 22.82 0.49
C SER A 238 -16.96 21.36 0.81
N LEU A 239 -16.19 20.70 -0.06
CA LEU A 239 -15.80 19.30 0.09
C LEU A 239 -14.52 19.21 0.94
N GLY A 240 -14.62 18.56 2.10
CA GLY A 240 -13.50 18.35 3.01
C GLY A 240 -12.55 17.24 2.55
N ALA A 241 -11.40 17.14 3.22
CA ALA A 241 -10.37 16.13 2.96
C ALA A 241 -10.83 14.67 3.10
N PHE A 242 -12.00 14.46 3.73
CA PHE A 242 -12.60 13.15 4.02
C PHE A 242 -13.87 12.90 3.21
N ASP A 243 -14.31 13.83 2.35
CA ASP A 243 -15.51 13.70 1.52
C ASP A 243 -15.24 12.96 0.19
N THR A 244 -14.33 11.99 0.20
CA THR A 244 -13.88 11.27 -1.01
C THR A 244 -15.04 10.61 -1.74
N SER A 245 -16.00 10.02 -1.04
CA SER A 245 -17.20 9.44 -1.67
C SER A 245 -17.98 10.49 -2.48
N GLN A 246 -18.10 11.71 -1.95
CA GLN A 246 -18.80 12.81 -2.63
C GLN A 246 -18.04 13.28 -3.86
N TRP A 247 -16.71 13.40 -3.79
CA TRP A 247 -15.92 13.72 -4.98
C TRP A 247 -16.10 12.64 -6.05
N VAL A 248 -16.04 11.35 -5.67
CA VAL A 248 -16.01 10.25 -6.63
C VAL A 248 -17.31 10.22 -7.41
N LYS A 249 -18.44 10.27 -6.70
CA LYS A 249 -19.77 10.26 -7.31
C LYS A 249 -19.98 11.42 -8.28
N ARG A 250 -19.39 12.59 -8.00
CA ARG A 250 -19.47 13.77 -8.86
C ARG A 250 -18.54 13.70 -10.08
N LEU A 251 -17.35 13.12 -9.93
CA LEU A 251 -16.35 12.98 -11.01
C LEU A 251 -16.57 11.76 -11.91
N HIS A 252 -17.27 10.72 -11.42
CA HIS A 252 -17.50 9.48 -12.14
C HIS A 252 -18.04 9.66 -13.58
N PRO A 253 -19.03 10.54 -13.85
CA PRO A 253 -19.53 10.74 -15.21
C PRO A 253 -18.49 11.31 -16.19
N LEU A 254 -17.38 11.85 -15.68
CA LEU A 254 -16.39 12.59 -16.45
C LEU A 254 -15.12 11.79 -16.72
N LYS A 255 -14.93 10.62 -16.11
CA LYS A 255 -13.67 9.88 -16.19
C LYS A 255 -13.85 8.37 -16.04
N ASP A 256 -13.23 7.61 -16.95
CA ASP A 256 -13.08 6.16 -16.83
C ASP A 256 -11.88 5.84 -15.93
N TRP A 257 -12.16 5.16 -14.82
CA TRP A 257 -11.17 4.76 -13.80
C TRP A 257 -10.75 3.29 -13.96
N SER A 258 -11.07 2.64 -15.07
CA SER A 258 -10.57 1.29 -15.35
C SER A 258 -9.03 1.25 -15.31
N LEU A 259 -8.49 0.14 -14.82
CA LEU A 259 -7.05 -0.06 -14.67
C LEU A 259 -6.36 -0.08 -16.05
N LEU A 260 -7.01 -0.68 -17.04
CA LEU A 260 -6.48 -0.69 -18.42
C LEU A 260 -6.47 0.71 -19.04
N ARG A 261 -7.51 1.51 -18.82
CA ARG A 261 -7.51 2.89 -19.30
C ARG A 261 -6.41 3.72 -18.65
N GLN A 262 -6.23 3.59 -17.33
CA GLN A 262 -5.16 4.27 -16.62
C GLN A 262 -3.77 3.84 -17.14
N LEU A 263 -3.58 2.55 -17.41
CA LEU A 263 -2.33 2.02 -17.95
C LEU A 263 -2.04 2.51 -19.39
N ASP A 264 -3.06 2.58 -20.26
CA ASP A 264 -2.91 3.13 -21.61
C ASP A 264 -2.41 4.58 -21.56
N GLU A 265 -2.93 5.38 -20.63
CA GLU A 265 -2.49 6.74 -20.47
C GLU A 265 -1.11 6.86 -19.80
N ASP A 266 -0.69 5.89 -18.99
CA ASP A 266 0.68 5.80 -18.46
C ASP A 266 1.67 5.44 -19.56
N GLU A 267 1.35 4.45 -20.40
CA GLU A 267 2.13 4.04 -21.57
C GLU A 267 2.37 5.23 -22.52
N ALA A 268 1.31 5.97 -22.86
CA ALA A 268 1.42 7.15 -23.71
C ALA A 268 2.37 8.22 -23.13
N ARG A 269 2.33 8.47 -21.81
CA ARG A 269 3.23 9.42 -21.15
C ARG A 269 4.65 8.90 -21.07
N LEU A 270 4.86 7.60 -20.83
CA LEU A 270 6.19 7.01 -20.85
C LEU A 270 6.85 7.16 -22.22
N HIS A 271 6.11 6.93 -23.30
CA HIS A 271 6.58 7.21 -24.66
C HIS A 271 6.92 8.69 -24.85
N GLU A 272 6.06 9.60 -24.42
CA GLU A 272 6.32 11.05 -24.50
C GLU A 272 7.61 11.44 -23.74
N LEU A 273 7.83 10.90 -22.54
CA LEU A 273 9.02 11.16 -21.74
C LEU A 273 10.28 10.59 -22.38
N ARG A 274 10.19 9.42 -23.03
CA ARG A 274 11.29 8.80 -23.77
C ARG A 274 11.65 9.64 -25.00
N ASP A 275 10.65 10.06 -25.77
CA ASP A 275 10.82 10.86 -26.98
C ASP A 275 11.45 12.23 -26.65
N LYS A 276 11.03 12.84 -25.53
CA LYS A 276 11.59 14.10 -25.03
C LYS A 276 12.91 13.92 -24.25
N LYS A 277 13.42 12.70 -24.13
CA LYS A 277 14.66 12.35 -23.40
C LYS A 277 14.65 12.74 -21.91
N PHE A 278 13.47 12.82 -21.30
CA PHE A 278 13.32 12.99 -19.86
C PHE A 278 13.44 11.67 -19.09
N LEU A 279 13.28 10.54 -19.79
CA LEU A 279 13.39 9.20 -19.22
C LEU A 279 14.14 8.28 -20.20
N ASP A 280 15.31 7.80 -19.76
CA ASP A 280 16.18 6.90 -20.53
C ASP A 280 16.19 5.51 -19.88
N VAL A 281 15.00 4.93 -19.73
CA VAL A 281 14.76 3.56 -19.26
C VAL A 281 13.59 2.99 -20.04
N ASP A 282 13.75 1.74 -20.48
CA ASP A 282 12.68 1.00 -21.12
C ASP A 282 11.77 0.33 -20.07
N PHE A 283 10.49 0.65 -20.16
CA PHE A 283 9.43 0.17 -19.29
C PHE A 283 8.39 -0.69 -20.02
N ASP A 284 8.63 -1.05 -21.28
CA ASP A 284 7.70 -1.85 -22.08
C ASP A 284 7.41 -3.22 -21.41
N TRP A 285 8.42 -3.79 -20.74
CA TRP A 285 8.26 -5.02 -19.94
C TRP A 285 7.24 -4.85 -18.80
N ARG A 286 7.23 -3.69 -18.12
CA ARG A 286 6.33 -3.39 -17.00
C ARG A 286 4.92 -3.11 -17.50
N ILE A 287 4.80 -2.39 -18.62
CA ILE A 287 3.51 -2.18 -19.28
C ILE A 287 2.87 -3.52 -19.64
N LYS A 288 3.64 -4.42 -20.26
CA LYS A 288 3.14 -5.75 -20.62
C LYS A 288 2.68 -6.55 -19.39
N GLU A 289 3.51 -6.61 -18.36
CA GLU A 289 3.19 -7.29 -17.09
C GLU A 289 1.91 -6.75 -16.45
N LEU A 290 1.80 -5.43 -16.29
CA LEU A 290 0.62 -4.78 -15.73
C LEU A 290 -0.62 -4.98 -16.60
N ARG A 291 -0.48 -4.96 -17.92
CA ARG A 291 -1.60 -5.15 -18.86
C ARG A 291 -2.17 -6.55 -18.77
N GLU A 292 -1.32 -7.57 -18.64
CA GLU A 292 -1.75 -8.95 -18.41
C GLU A 292 -2.48 -9.08 -17.07
N TYR A 293 -1.90 -8.51 -16.01
CA TYR A 293 -2.48 -8.54 -14.66
C TYR A 293 -3.81 -7.79 -14.57
N TYR A 294 -3.90 -6.56 -15.09
CA TYR A 294 -5.12 -5.73 -15.08
C TYR A 294 -6.24 -6.31 -15.92
N LYS A 295 -5.95 -6.96 -17.05
CA LYS A 295 -6.97 -7.70 -17.80
C LYS A 295 -7.62 -8.80 -16.95
N ALA A 296 -6.82 -9.57 -16.21
CA ALA A 296 -7.33 -10.62 -15.33
C ALA A 296 -8.14 -10.03 -14.16
N MET A 297 -7.66 -8.94 -13.57
CA MET A 297 -8.34 -8.24 -12.48
C MET A 297 -9.70 -7.68 -12.91
N GLU A 298 -9.76 -6.92 -14.00
CA GLU A 298 -11.02 -6.35 -14.50
C GLU A 298 -12.01 -7.43 -14.93
N ALA A 299 -11.54 -8.52 -15.53
CA ALA A 299 -12.38 -9.66 -15.86
C ALA A 299 -12.99 -10.33 -14.61
N THR A 300 -12.33 -10.22 -13.46
CA THR A 300 -12.82 -10.73 -12.18
C THR A 300 -13.82 -9.76 -11.58
N LEU A 301 -13.48 -8.47 -11.50
CA LEU A 301 -14.34 -7.39 -11.02
C LEU A 301 -15.68 -7.34 -11.77
N ASN A 302 -15.65 -7.44 -13.10
CA ASN A 302 -16.86 -7.38 -13.92
C ASN A 302 -17.80 -8.60 -13.75
N LYS A 303 -17.28 -9.74 -13.29
CA LYS A 303 -18.12 -10.91 -12.95
C LYS A 303 -18.83 -10.74 -11.62
N THR A 304 -18.21 -10.01 -10.69
CA THR A 304 -18.79 -9.72 -9.36
C THR A 304 -19.81 -8.58 -9.42
N TYR A 305 -19.73 -7.72 -10.44
CA TYR A 305 -20.64 -6.60 -10.72
C TYR A 305 -21.69 -6.92 -11.81
N ASP A 306 -22.23 -8.14 -11.84
CA ASP A 306 -23.46 -8.41 -12.59
C ASP A 306 -24.67 -8.08 -11.69
N PRO A 307 -25.38 -6.95 -11.89
CA PRO A 307 -26.57 -6.62 -11.09
C PRO A 307 -27.74 -7.59 -11.33
N PHE A 308 -27.59 -8.60 -12.19
CA PHE A 308 -28.58 -9.63 -12.49
C PHE A 308 -28.21 -11.05 -12.03
N ASN A 309 -27.16 -11.21 -11.19
CA ASN A 309 -26.92 -12.45 -10.43
C ASN A 309 -27.24 -12.31 -8.94
#